data_AF-A0A2X1KPT8-F1
#
_entry.id   AF-A0A2X1KPT8-F1
#
_cell.length_a   1.000
_cell.length_b   1.000
_cell.length_c   1.000
_cell.angle_alpha   90.00
_cell.angle_beta   90.00
_cell.angle_gamma   90.00
#
_symmetry.space_group_name_H-M   'P 1'
#
loop_
_entity.id
_entity.type
_entity.pdbx_description
1 polymer ?
#
loop_
_entity_poly.entity_id
_entity_poly.type
_entity_poly.pdbx_seq_one_letter_code
_entity_poly.pdbx_strand_id
1 'polypeptide(L)'
;MLQEAVDALLDNGRRGRAITGSNKRPLKSLADMIKGKQGRFRQNLLGKRVDYSGRSVITVVHTCVCISAVCRRKWHWSCSNRHLRQAGTAWSCYHH
;
A
#
# COMPACT_ATOMS: atom_id res chain seq x y z
N MET A 1 -4.47 25.70 29.60
CA MET A 1 -5.59 25.53 28.65
C MET A 1 -5.16 25.71 27.18
N LEU A 2 -4.92 26.92 26.66
CA LEU A 2 -4.66 27.07 25.20
C LEU A 2 -3.27 26.57 24.78
N GLN A 3 -2.22 26.89 25.54
CA GLN A 3 -0.85 26.42 25.24
C GLN A 3 -0.76 24.89 25.27
N GLU A 4 -1.44 24.22 26.19
CA GLU A 4 -1.49 22.74 26.27
C GLU A 4 -2.24 22.11 25.10
N ALA A 5 -3.30 22.77 24.60
CA ALA A 5 -4.00 22.32 23.40
C ALA A 5 -3.11 22.44 22.14
N VAL A 6 -2.31 23.50 22.04
CA VAL A 6 -1.33 23.69 20.95
C VAL A 6 -0.20 22.68 21.04
N ASP A 7 0.36 22.46 22.24
CA ASP A 7 1.43 21.48 22.47
C ASP A 7 0.93 20.06 22.14
N ALA A 8 -0.28 19.69 22.53
CA ALA A 8 -0.86 18.39 22.22
C ALA A 8 -1.22 18.22 20.73
N LEU A 9 -1.54 19.30 20.01
CA LEU A 9 -1.79 19.23 18.56
C LEU A 9 -0.48 18.93 17.80
N LEU A 10 0.61 19.58 18.19
CA LEU A 10 1.90 19.45 17.52
C LEU A 10 2.61 18.15 17.91
N ASP A 11 2.62 17.80 19.18
CA ASP A 11 3.38 16.67 19.73
C ASP A 11 2.73 16.11 21.02
N ASN A 12 1.72 15.27 20.82
CA ASN A 12 0.92 14.65 21.88
C ASN A 12 1.69 13.53 22.60
N GLY A 13 2.60 13.92 23.49
CA GLY A 13 3.41 12.98 24.27
C GLY A 13 4.76 13.55 24.72
N ARG A 14 5.17 14.70 24.19
CA ARG A 14 6.42 15.36 24.56
C ARG A 14 6.39 16.00 25.96
N ARG A 15 5.20 16.38 26.45
CA ARG A 15 5.01 16.93 27.80
C ARG A 15 3.83 16.25 28.49
N GLY A 16 4.10 15.58 29.61
CA GLY A 16 3.06 15.05 30.50
C GLY A 16 2.27 13.88 29.93
N ARG A 17 1.01 13.73 30.41
CA ARG A 17 0.11 12.64 30.02
C ARG A 17 -0.52 12.96 28.65
N ALA A 18 -0.31 12.08 27.67
CA ALA A 18 -0.88 12.23 26.34
C ALA A 18 -2.42 12.34 26.40
N ILE A 19 -2.98 13.29 25.64
CA ILE A 19 -4.42 13.49 25.55
C ILE A 19 -5.03 12.29 24.82
N THR A 20 -5.94 11.61 25.51
CA THR A 20 -6.63 10.42 24.98
C THR A 20 -8.02 10.77 24.49
N GLY A 21 -8.43 10.19 23.36
CA GLY A 21 -9.81 10.30 22.88
C GLY A 21 -10.79 9.43 23.68
N SER A 22 -12.05 9.38 23.24
CA SER A 22 -13.12 8.58 23.84
C SER A 22 -12.76 7.10 24.02
N ASN A 23 -11.97 6.54 23.09
CA ASN A 23 -11.50 5.16 23.12
C ASN A 23 -10.24 4.93 23.98
N LYS A 24 -9.86 5.90 24.84
CA LYS A 24 -8.64 5.89 25.68
C LYS A 24 -7.33 5.74 24.90
N ARG A 25 -7.35 5.87 23.58
CA ARG A 25 -6.16 5.86 22.72
C ARG A 25 -5.57 7.27 22.67
N PRO A 26 -4.23 7.41 22.75
CA PRO A 26 -3.60 8.71 22.58
C PRO A 26 -3.89 9.22 21.17
N LEU A 27 -4.27 10.49 21.07
CA LEU A 27 -4.52 11.13 19.78
C LEU A 27 -3.21 11.28 19.01
N LYS A 28 -3.25 11.04 17.70
CA LYS A 28 -2.08 11.12 16.84
C LYS A 28 -1.79 12.59 16.53
N SER A 29 -0.59 13.06 16.87
CA SER A 29 -0.17 14.44 16.64
C SER A 29 0.29 14.68 15.20
N LEU A 30 0.46 15.95 14.84
CA LEU A 30 0.98 16.31 13.51
C LEU A 30 2.40 15.76 13.29
N ALA A 31 3.25 15.76 14.32
CA ALA A 31 4.59 15.18 14.27
C ALA A 31 4.54 13.66 14.01
N ASP A 32 3.61 12.94 14.63
CA ASP A 32 3.42 11.49 14.46
C ASP A 32 2.89 11.10 13.07
N MET A 33 2.21 12.02 12.39
CA MET A 33 1.77 11.80 11.00
C MET A 33 2.94 11.84 10.03
N ILE A 34 4.00 12.57 10.35
CA ILE A 34 5.15 12.77 9.47
C ILE A 34 6.24 11.73 9.76
N LYS A 35 6.49 11.43 11.04
CA LYS A 35 7.58 10.57 11.51
C LYS A 35 7.15 9.11 11.64
N GLY A 36 8.14 8.21 11.71
CA GLY A 36 7.93 6.77 11.97
C GLY A 36 7.59 5.93 10.73
N LYS A 37 7.42 4.62 10.95
CA LYS A 37 7.17 3.62 9.89
C LYS A 37 5.82 3.82 9.18
N GLN A 38 4.80 4.25 9.94
CA GLN A 38 3.46 4.58 9.43
C GLN A 38 3.31 6.10 9.16
N GLY A 39 4.43 6.82 9.09
CA GLY A 39 4.45 8.23 8.73
C GLY A 39 4.28 8.41 7.22
N ARG A 40 3.77 9.58 6.82
CA ARG A 40 3.47 9.90 5.40
C ARG A 40 4.71 9.79 4.51
N PHE A 41 5.91 10.11 5.01
CA PHE A 41 7.16 9.98 4.25
C PHE A 41 7.41 8.54 3.80
N ARG A 42 7.43 7.59 4.74
CA ARG A 42 7.76 6.20 4.41
C ARG A 42 6.59 5.46 3.75
N GLN A 43 5.36 5.74 4.18
CA GLN A 43 4.19 5.01 3.70
C GLN A 43 3.68 5.49 2.34
N ASN A 44 3.83 6.78 2.00
CA ASN A 44 3.22 7.31 0.77
C ASN A 44 4.23 7.88 -0.23
N LEU A 45 5.44 8.25 0.21
CA LEU A 45 6.47 8.72 -0.74
C LEU A 45 7.37 7.57 -1.21
N LEU A 46 7.68 6.60 -0.34
CA LEU A 46 8.58 5.48 -0.67
C LEU A 46 7.87 4.17 -1.05
N GLY A 47 6.56 4.06 -0.83
CA GLY A 47 5.81 2.83 -1.11
C GLY A 47 4.36 3.10 -1.44
N LYS A 48 4.07 3.44 -2.70
CA LYS A 48 2.69 3.70 -3.15
C LYS A 48 1.96 2.42 -3.53
N ARG A 49 0.64 2.42 -3.38
CA ARG A 49 -0.22 1.44 -4.03
C ARG A 49 -0.26 1.76 -5.52
N VAL A 50 -0.07 0.73 -6.34
CA VAL A 50 0.04 0.86 -7.80
C VAL A 50 -1.11 0.10 -8.44
N ASP A 51 -1.71 0.70 -9.46
CA ASP A 51 -2.72 0.07 -10.31
C ASP A 51 -2.10 -1.07 -11.15
N TYR A 52 -2.95 -1.90 -11.75
CA TYR A 52 -2.53 -3.07 -12.53
C TYR A 52 -1.68 -4.09 -11.73
N SER A 53 -1.98 -4.22 -10.44
CA SER A 53 -1.36 -5.20 -9.55
C SER A 53 -2.37 -6.28 -9.12
N GLY A 54 -1.90 -7.50 -8.91
CA GLY A 54 -2.71 -8.64 -8.48
C GLY A 54 -1.99 -9.52 -7.46
N ARG A 55 -2.74 -10.24 -6.63
CA ARG A 55 -2.19 -11.15 -5.61
C ARG A 55 -3.01 -12.44 -5.59
N SER A 56 -2.33 -13.58 -5.66
CA SER A 56 -2.95 -14.91 -5.56
C SER A 56 -2.04 -15.88 -4.82
N VAL A 57 -2.61 -16.99 -4.37
CA VAL A 57 -1.84 -18.13 -3.85
C VAL A 57 -1.03 -18.74 -4.99
N ILE A 58 0.20 -19.16 -4.67
CA ILE A 58 1.09 -19.87 -5.59
C ILE A 58 0.88 -21.37 -5.37
N THR A 59 0.62 -22.10 -6.44
CA THR A 59 0.51 -23.57 -6.44
C THR A 59 1.59 -24.13 -7.38
N VAL A 60 2.25 -25.22 -6.97
CA VAL A 60 3.27 -25.88 -7.79
C VAL A 60 2.61 -26.60 -8.96
N VAL A 61 3.18 -26.41 -10.15
CA VAL A 61 2.77 -27.12 -11.37
C VAL A 61 4.02 -27.59 -12.10
N HIS A 62 4.05 -28.89 -12.45
CA HIS A 62 5.24 -29.52 -13.03
C HIS A 62 5.38 -29.32 -14.55
N THR A 63 4.41 -28.65 -15.19
CA THR A 63 4.40 -28.42 -16.64
C THR A 63 4.98 -27.06 -17.04
N CYS A 64 5.28 -26.18 -16.08
CA CYS A 64 5.89 -24.87 -16.37
C CYS A 64 7.41 -24.98 -16.50
N VAL A 65 7.97 -24.30 -17.50
CA VAL A 65 9.43 -24.11 -17.66
C VAL A 65 9.92 -22.94 -16.80
N CYS A 66 11.23 -22.87 -16.53
CA CYS A 66 11.85 -21.92 -15.59
C CYS A 66 11.53 -20.43 -15.85
N ILE A 67 11.18 -20.06 -17.08
CA ILE A 67 10.85 -18.69 -17.48
C ILE A 67 9.34 -18.40 -17.52
N SER A 68 8.50 -19.38 -17.17
CA SER A 68 7.05 -19.29 -17.33
C SER A 68 6.31 -19.41 -15.99
N ALA A 69 5.19 -18.70 -15.90
CA ALA A 69 4.24 -18.83 -14.80
C ALA A 69 2.82 -18.72 -15.35
N VAL A 70 1.90 -19.55 -14.85
CA VAL A 70 0.49 -19.53 -15.28
C VAL A 70 -0.31 -18.61 -14.36
N CYS A 71 -0.97 -17.61 -14.94
CA CYS A 71 -1.91 -16.74 -14.24
C CYS A 71 -3.36 -17.10 -14.61
N ARG A 72 -4.29 -17.04 -13.65
CA ARG A 72 -5.71 -17.33 -13.90
C ARG A 72 -6.30 -16.28 -14.86
N ARG A 73 -6.96 -16.72 -15.93
CA ARG A 73 -7.52 -15.88 -17.01
C ARG A 73 -8.25 -14.62 -16.54
N LYS A 74 -9.04 -14.69 -15.47
CA LYS A 74 -9.77 -13.54 -14.92
C LYS A 74 -8.85 -12.37 -14.50
N TRP A 75 -7.64 -12.66 -14.01
CA TRP A 75 -6.65 -11.64 -13.63
C TRP A 75 -6.00 -10.97 -14.83
N HIS A 76 -5.72 -11.74 -15.88
CA HIS A 76 -5.17 -11.22 -17.13
C HIS A 76 -6.10 -10.17 -17.74
N TRP A 77 -7.41 -10.46 -17.80
CA TRP A 77 -8.41 -9.49 -18.24
C TRP A 77 -8.52 -8.30 -17.29
N SER A 78 -8.52 -8.50 -15.96
CA SER A 78 -8.65 -7.39 -15.02
C SER A 78 -7.46 -6.42 -15.04
N CYS A 79 -6.23 -6.90 -15.27
CA CYS A 79 -5.02 -6.07 -15.32
C CYS A 79 -4.73 -5.50 -16.71
N SER A 80 -5.30 -6.03 -17.79
CA SER A 80 -5.02 -5.54 -19.15
C SER A 80 -6.03 -4.51 -19.64
N ASN A 81 -7.25 -4.51 -19.09
CA ASN A 81 -8.41 -4.01 -19.80
C ASN A 81 -8.84 -2.58 -19.43
N ARG A 82 -7.90 -1.66 -19.15
CA ARG A 82 -8.30 -0.25 -18.95
C ARG A 82 -7.68 0.80 -19.87
N HIS A 83 -6.52 0.63 -20.52
CA HIS A 83 -6.06 1.67 -21.49
C HIS A 83 -5.02 1.28 -22.57
N LEU A 84 -4.68 0.00 -22.79
CA LEU A 84 -3.75 -0.39 -23.86
C LEU A 84 -4.38 -1.39 -24.85
N ARG A 85 -5.12 -0.85 -25.83
CA ARG A 85 -5.25 -1.44 -27.18
C ARG A 85 -4.35 -0.74 -28.21
N GLN A 86 -3.44 0.13 -27.78
CA GLN A 86 -2.52 0.86 -28.65
C GLN A 86 -1.09 0.75 -28.13
N ALA A 87 -0.45 -0.40 -28.36
CA ALA A 87 0.98 -0.55 -28.59
C ALA A 87 1.28 -2.05 -28.61
N GLY A 88 1.60 -2.56 -29.80
CA GLY A 88 2.03 -3.93 -29.98
C GLY A 88 3.35 -4.17 -29.27
N THR A 89 3.31 -4.98 -28.21
CA THR A 89 4.42 -5.87 -27.86
C THR A 89 3.79 -7.19 -27.43
N ALA A 90 3.98 -8.19 -28.28
CA ALA A 90 3.55 -9.57 -28.12
C ALA A 90 4.00 -10.13 -26.76
N TRP A 91 3.04 -10.32 -25.85
CA TRP A 91 3.21 -11.27 -24.76
C TRP A 91 2.71 -12.61 -25.27
N SER A 92 3.63 -13.38 -25.84
CA SER A 92 3.39 -14.76 -26.27
C SER A 92 3.19 -15.65 -25.04
N CYS A 93 2.02 -15.56 -24.40
CA CYS A 93 1.51 -16.62 -23.54
C CYS A 93 1.11 -17.77 -24.45
N TYR A 94 2.07 -18.66 -24.71
CA TYR A 94 1.87 -19.89 -25.48
C TYR A 94 0.64 -20.65 -24.96
N HIS A 95 -0.30 -20.87 -25.87
CA HIS A 95 -1.44 -21.72 -25.69
C HIS A 95 -0.99 -23.15 -26.03
N HIS A 96 -1.19 -24.09 -25.12
CA HIS A 96 -1.41 -25.50 -25.44
C HIS A 96 -2.46 -26.06 -24.49
#